data_AF-A0AAX3EK15-F1
#
_entry.id   AF-A0AAX3EK15-F1
#
_cell.length_a   1.000
_cell.length_b   1.000
_cell.length_c   1.000
_cell.angle_alpha   90.00
_cell.angle_beta   90.00
_cell.angle_gamma   90.00
#
_symmetry.space_group_name_H-M   'P 1'
#
loop_
_entity.id
_entity.type
_entity.pdbx_description
1 polymer ?
#
loop_
_entity_poly.entity_id
_entity_poly.type
_entity_poly.pdbx_seq_one_letter_code
_entity_poly.pdbx_strand_id
1 'polypeptide(L)' 'MKSIALLRERATRVMPTGSHCPASGLWSPDSDPETVHVFTEGHVLPAHNGVPTVWRRRPAAS' A
#
# COMPACT_ATOMS: atom_id res chain seq x y z
N MET A 1 -18.41 -24.81 1.88
CA MET A 1 -17.28 -24.30 2.67
C MET A 1 -16.32 -23.57 1.75
N LYS A 2 -16.18 -22.24 1.86
CA LYS A 2 -15.20 -21.42 1.11
C LYS A 2 -14.66 -20.32 2.03
N SER A 3 -13.87 -20.70 3.03
CA SER A 3 -13.28 -19.78 4.02
C SER A 3 -11.87 -19.35 3.60
N ILE A 4 -11.69 -18.87 2.36
CA ILE A 4 -10.35 -18.52 1.83
C ILE A 4 -10.22 -17.02 1.50
N ALA A 5 -11.33 -16.28 1.43
CA ALA A 5 -11.31 -14.87 1.02
C ALA A 5 -10.79 -13.90 2.09
N LEU A 6 -10.86 -14.23 3.39
CA LEU A 6 -10.64 -13.23 4.47
C LEU A 6 -9.18 -13.06 4.91
N LEU A 7 -8.27 -13.96 4.53
CA LEU A 7 -6.88 -13.91 5.00
C LEU A 7 -6.00 -12.99 4.14
N ARG A 8 -6.38 -12.72 2.88
CA ARG A 8 -5.59 -11.86 1.97
C ARG A 8 -5.64 -10.39 2.36
N GLU A 9 -6.73 -9.93 2.97
CA GLU A 9 -6.91 -8.52 3.36
C GLU A 9 -6.03 -8.11 4.56
N ARG A 10 -5.52 -9.08 5.32
CA ARG A 10 -4.79 -8.80 6.57
C ARG A 10 -3.28 -8.66 6.42
N ALA A 11 -2.67 -9.11 5.32
CA ALA A 11 -1.23 -9.36 5.30
C ALA A 11 -0.37 -8.24 4.71
N THR A 12 -0.84 -7.47 3.74
CA THR A 12 0.02 -6.48 3.05
C THR A 12 -0.29 -5.06 3.49
N ARG A 13 0.28 -4.68 4.64
CA ARG A 13 0.29 -3.28 5.11
C ARG A 13 1.44 -2.47 4.54
N VAL A 14 2.50 -3.10 4.05
CA VAL A 14 3.79 -2.46 3.79
C VAL A 14 4.40 -3.00 2.49
N MET A 15 4.86 -2.14 1.60
CA MET A 15 5.41 -2.50 0.29
C MET A 15 6.60 -1.60 -0.09
N PRO A 16 7.76 -2.11 -0.52
CA PRO A 16 8.86 -1.26 -0.96
C PRO A 16 8.61 -0.63 -2.33
N THR A 17 9.27 0.51 -2.61
CA THR A 17 9.34 1.12 -3.95
C THR A 17 9.67 0.06 -5.02
N GLY A 18 9.02 0.18 -6.18
CA GLY A 18 9.14 -0.75 -7.30
C GLY A 18 8.22 -1.98 -7.20
N SER A 19 7.56 -2.20 -6.05
CA SER A 19 6.59 -3.29 -5.92
C SER A 19 5.25 -2.95 -6.55
N HIS A 20 4.58 -3.94 -7.14
CA HIS A 20 3.19 -3.81 -7.55
C HIS A 20 2.30 -3.65 -6.32
N CYS A 21 1.42 -2.66 -6.36
CA CYS A 21 0.45 -2.35 -5.33
C CYS A 21 -0.52 -3.54 -5.17
N PRO A 22 -0.59 -4.16 -4.00
CA PRO A 22 -1.40 -5.38 -3.80
C PRO A 22 -2.90 -5.10 -3.72
N ALA A 23 -3.30 -3.85 -3.46
CA ALA A 23 -4.70 -3.46 -3.35
C ALA A 23 -4.87 -1.96 -3.56
N SER A 24 -5.95 -1.58 -4.25
CA SER A 24 -6.34 -0.18 -4.39
C SER A 24 -6.59 0.49 -3.04
N GLY A 25 -6.23 1.76 -2.92
CA GLY A 25 -6.56 2.57 -1.74
C GLY A 25 -5.56 3.68 -1.46
N LEU A 26 -5.60 4.14 -0.20
CA LEU A 26 -4.73 5.18 0.33
C LEU A 26 -3.43 4.57 0.85
N TRP A 27 -2.31 5.15 0.46
CA TRP A 27 -0.96 4.74 0.84
C TRP A 27 -0.12 5.95 1.23
N SER A 28 0.73 5.79 2.21
CA SER A 28 1.65 6.82 2.69
C SER A 28 3.09 6.28 2.70
N PRO A 29 4.09 7.08 2.31
CA PRO A 29 5.48 6.68 2.46
C PRO A 29 5.85 6.63 3.95
N ASP A 30 6.71 5.70 4.34
CA ASP A 30 7.11 5.51 5.75
C ASP A 30 7.89 6.71 6.29
N SER A 31 8.63 7.38 5.42
CA SER A 31 9.40 8.59 5.73
C SER A 31 8.53 9.82 5.96
N ASP A 32 7.31 9.85 5.42
CA ASP A 32 6.36 10.96 5.56
C ASP A 32 4.93 10.41 5.63
N PRO A 33 4.50 9.92 6.81
CA PRO A 33 3.21 9.26 6.96
C PRO A 33 2.03 10.18 6.65
N GLU A 34 2.17 11.49 6.85
CA GLU A 34 1.08 12.46 6.67
C GLU A 34 0.78 12.73 5.20
N THR A 35 1.76 12.52 4.31
CA THR A 35 1.52 12.52 2.87
C THR A 35 0.73 11.28 2.46
N VAL A 36 -0.37 11.47 1.73
CA VAL A 36 -1.27 10.40 1.30
C VAL A 36 -1.40 10.39 -0.22
N HIS A 37 -1.23 9.22 -0.81
CA HIS A 37 -1.40 8.96 -2.23
C HIS A 37 -2.48 7.90 -2.45
N VAL A 38 -3.21 8.01 -3.56
CA VAL A 38 -4.13 6.97 -4.02
C VAL A 38 -3.40 6.13 -5.07
N PHE A 39 -3.29 4.83 -4.82
CA PHE A 39 -2.81 3.87 -5.82
C PHE A 39 -3.88 2.83 -6.11
N THR A 40 -3.90 2.36 -7.36
CA THR A 40 -4.72 1.22 -7.77
C THR A 40 -3.95 -0.08 -7.62
N GLU A 41 -4.65 -1.20 -7.46
CA GLU A 41 -4.05 -2.54 -7.54
C GLU A 41 -3.25 -2.71 -8.85
N GLY A 42 -2.09 -3.35 -8.75
CA GLY A 42 -1.18 -3.55 -9.87
C GLY A 42 -0.31 -2.32 -10.22
N HIS A 43 -0.55 -1.15 -9.63
CA HIS A 43 0.30 0.02 -9.86
C HIS A 43 1.70 -0.17 -9.26
N VAL A 44 2.77 0.17 -9.97
CA VAL A 44 4.14 0.09 -9.43
C VAL A 44 4.39 1.27 -8.48
N LEU A 45 4.63 0.97 -7.21
CA LEU A 45 4.81 2.00 -6.18
C LEU A 45 6.08 2.83 -6.43
N PRO A 46 5.98 4.17 -6.57
CA PRO A 46 7.12 4.99 -6.97
C PRO A 46 8.09 5.26 -5.81
N ALA A 47 9.21 5.90 -6.12
CA ALA A 47 10.03 6.58 -5.12
C ALA A 47 9.28 7.82 -4.60
N HIS A 48 9.53 8.23 -3.36
CA HIS A 48 8.98 9.47 -2.80
C HIS A 48 10.10 10.52 -2.74
N ASN A 49 9.89 11.68 -3.38
CA ASN A 49 10.90 12.74 -3.52
C ASN A 49 12.24 12.26 -4.09
N GLY A 50 12.21 11.32 -5.04
CA GLY A 50 13.41 10.75 -5.65
C GLY A 50 14.17 9.74 -4.76
N VAL A 51 13.67 9.45 -3.55
CA VAL A 51 14.28 8.51 -2.61
C VAL A 51 13.47 7.21 -2.55
N PRO A 52 14.11 6.02 -2.64
CA PRO A 52 13.46 4.75 -2.40
C PRO A 52 12.83 4.72 -1.01
N THR A 53 11.57 4.31 -0.93
CA THR A 53 10.81 4.31 0.34
C THR A 53 10.02 3.03 0.49
N VAL A 54 9.39 2.92 1.65
CA VAL A 54 8.45 1.86 1.98
C VAL A 54 7.06 2.49 2.09
N TRP A 55 6.10 1.96 1.35
CA TRP A 55 4.73 2.43 1.33
C TRP A 55 3.88 1.65 2.32
N ARG A 56 3.10 2.36 3.14
CA ARG A 56 2.15 1.77 4.07
C ARG A 56 0.71 2.04 3.65
N ARG A 57 -0.11 1.00 3.59
CA ARG A 57 -1.54 1.14 3.31
C ARG A 57 -2.23 1.77 4.52
N ARG A 58 -2.95 2.87 4.31
CA ARG A 58 -3.79 3.48 5.33
C ARG A 58 -5.06 2.62 5.50
N PRO A 59 -5.55 2.43 6.73
CA PRO A 59 -6.85 1.81 6.93
C PRO A 59 -7.93 2.67 6.26
N ALA A 60 -8.95 2.04 5.68
CA ALA A 60 -10.14 2.77 5.27
C ALA A 60 -10.75 3.40 6.53
N ALA A 61 -11.09 4.69 6.47
CA ALA A 61 -11.87 5.33 7.53
C ALA A 61 -13.16 4.52 7.70
N SER A 62 -13.37 4.02 8.92
CA SER A 62 -14.57 3.24 9.28
C SER A 62 -15.75 4.15 9.52
#